data_AF-A0A6I7Q8G7-F1
#
_entry.id   AF-A0A6I7Q8G7-F1
#
_cell.length_a   1.000
_cell.length_b   1.000
_cell.length_c   1.000
_cell.angle_alpha   90.00
_cell.angle_beta   90.00
_cell.angle_gamma   90.00
#
_symmetry.space_group_name_H-M   'P 1'
#
loop_
_entity.id
_entity.type
_entity.pdbx_description
1 polymer ?
#
loop_
_entity_poly.entity_id
_entity_poly.type
_entity_poly.pdbx_seq_one_letter_code
_entity_poly.pdbx_strand_id
1 'polypeptide(L)' 'MDATSKKLIVTGVTVLVGFTLNQIARKSWTKIYDEEPPTTNPSEEINWKNVILWSIVTGTVISSAKLATERYLTLKLKS' A
#
# COMPACT_ATOMS: atom_id res chain seq x y z
N MET A 1 8.72 -24.80 13.24
CA MET A 1 7.65 -23.99 12.60
C MET A 1 7.64 -24.33 11.12
N ASP A 2 6.55 -24.93 10.64
CA ASP A 2 6.45 -25.46 9.27
C ASP A 2 6.50 -24.34 8.23
N ALA A 3 6.96 -24.65 7.00
CA ALA A 3 7.06 -23.69 5.90
C ALA A 3 5.70 -23.04 5.59
N THR A 4 4.61 -23.78 5.80
CA THR A 4 3.23 -23.31 5.61
C THR A 4 2.86 -22.24 6.63
N SER A 5 3.19 -22.43 7.91
CA SER A 5 2.92 -21.45 8.97
C SER A 5 3.69 -20.15 8.76
N LYS A 6 4.95 -20.24 8.29
CA LYS A 6 5.75 -19.05 7.96
C LYS A 6 5.13 -18.25 6.82
N LYS A 7 4.69 -18.91 5.73
CA LYS A 7 4.00 -18.23 4.63
C LYS A 7 2.72 -17.53 5.10
N LEU A 8 1.92 -18.20 5.93
CA LEU A 8 0.67 -17.62 6.44
C LEU A 8 0.91 -16.34 7.26
N ILE A 9 1.93 -16.34 8.13
CA ILE A 9 2.32 -15.15 8.91
C ILE A 9 2.82 -14.04 7.99
N VAL A 10 3.68 -14.36 7.02
CA VAL A 10 4.22 -13.37 6.06
C VAL A 10 3.08 -12.75 5.24
N THR A 11 2.14 -13.55 4.74
CA THR A 11 0.97 -13.07 4.01
C THR A 11 0.09 -12.19 4.88
N GLY A 12 -0.22 -12.63 6.12
CA GLY A 12 -1.02 -11.84 7.06
C GLY A 12 -0.40 -10.47 7.38
N VAL A 13 0.91 -10.45 7.67
CA VAL A 13 1.65 -9.20 7.91
C VAL A 13 1.63 -8.31 6.68
N THR A 14 1.83 -8.87 5.48
CA THR A 14 1.83 -8.10 4.23
C THR A 14 0.49 -7.43 3.95
N VAL A 15 -0.63 -8.13 4.19
CA VAL A 15 -1.98 -7.58 4.03
C VAL A 15 -2.23 -6.44 5.01
N LEU A 16 -1.86 -6.61 6.29
CA LEU A 16 -2.02 -5.57 7.31
C LEU A 16 -1.18 -4.33 7.01
N VAL A 17 0.07 -4.52 6.57
CA VAL A 17 0.95 -3.42 6.14
C VAL A 17 0.35 -2.69 4.94
N GLY A 18 -0.11 -3.44 3.93
CA GLY A 18 -0.77 -2.86 2.74
C GLY A 18 -2.02 -2.04 3.09
N PHE A 19 -2.87 -2.56 3.97
CA PHE A 19 -4.08 -1.86 4.42
C PHE A 19 -3.74 -0.56 5.18
N THR A 20 -2.77 -0.63 6.10
CA THR A 20 -2.31 0.53 6.88
C THR A 20 -1.72 1.61 5.99
N LEU A 21 -0.91 1.22 4.99
CA LEU A 21 -0.33 2.15 4.03
C LEU A 21 -1.39 2.80 3.14
N ASN A 22 -2.43 2.07 2.74
CA ASN A 22 -3.53 2.62 1.97
C ASN A 22 -4.27 3.72 2.78
N GLN A 23 -4.56 3.45 4.05
CA GLN A 23 -5.14 4.45 4.97
C GLN A 23 -4.26 5.69 5.11
N ILE A 24 -2.95 5.50 5.33
CA ILE A 24 -1.99 6.62 5.44
C ILE A 24 -1.92 7.41 4.14
N ALA A 25 -1.83 6.73 3.00
CA ALA A 25 -1.78 7.37 1.70
C ALA A 25 -3.05 8.22 1.47
N ARG A 26 -4.24 7.68 1.78
CA ARG A 26 -5.51 8.42 1.64
C ARG A 26 -5.53 9.67 2.50
N LYS A 27 -5.15 9.53 3.77
CA LYS A 27 -5.08 10.66 4.71
C LYS A 27 -4.05 11.71 4.27
N SER A 28 -2.91 11.27 3.72
CA SER A 28 -1.88 12.17 3.21
C SER A 28 -2.34 12.88 1.94
N TRP A 29 -3.12 12.22 1.08
CA TRP A 29 -3.71 12.84 -0.10
C TRP A 29 -4.69 13.95 0.27
N THR A 30 -5.66 13.64 1.13
CA THR A 30 -6.63 14.64 1.62
C THR A 30 -5.91 15.79 2.33
N LYS A 31 -4.82 15.54 3.05
CA LYS A 31 -4.03 16.63 3.67
C LYS A 31 -3.32 17.55 2.66
N ILE A 32 -2.86 17.01 1.53
CA ILE A 32 -2.06 17.77 0.55
C ILE A 32 -2.94 18.47 -0.48
N TYR A 33 -3.98 17.77 -0.94
CA TYR A 33 -4.82 18.21 -2.04
C TYR A 33 -6.19 18.71 -1.59
N ASP A 34 -6.52 18.61 -0.30
CA ASP A 34 -7.82 18.98 0.31
C ASP A 34 -9.04 18.34 -0.37
N GLU A 35 -8.80 17.31 -1.19
CA GLU A 35 -9.79 16.54 -1.93
C GLU A 35 -9.71 15.07 -1.52
N GLU A 36 -10.81 14.34 -1.69
CA GLU A 36 -10.76 12.89 -1.55
C GLU A 36 -9.87 12.30 -2.65
N PRO A 37 -9.00 11.32 -2.34
CA PRO A 37 -8.23 10.63 -3.36
C PRO A 37 -9.19 10.09 -4.41
N PRO A 38 -8.80 10.07 -5.70
CA PRO A 38 -9.68 9.63 -6.77
C PRO A 38 -10.16 8.21 -6.48
N THR A 39 -11.37 8.13 -5.93
CA THR A 39 -12.08 6.89 -5.68
C THR A 39 -12.87 6.56 -6.93
N THR A 40 -13.34 5.33 -7.03
CA THR A 40 -14.24 4.89 -8.09
C THR A 40 -15.61 5.57 -7.92
N ASN A 41 -15.70 6.90 -7.88
CA ASN A 41 -16.95 7.62 -7.91
C ASN A 41 -17.36 7.75 -9.39
N PRO A 42 -18.41 7.05 -9.84
CA PRO A 42 -18.84 7.09 -11.24
C PRO A 42 -19.55 8.40 -11.63
N SER A 43 -19.71 9.36 -10.70
CA SER A 43 -20.56 10.55 -10.87
C SER A 43 -19.81 11.87 -11.08
N GLU A 44 -18.49 11.93 -10.89
CA GLU A 44 -17.71 13.16 -11.10
C GLU A 44 -16.82 13.03 -12.34
N GLU A 45 -16.66 14.14 -13.08
CA GLU A 45 -15.68 14.23 -14.17
C GLU A 45 -14.34 13.68 -13.69
N ILE A 46 -13.99 12.49 -14.17
CA ILE A 46 -12.79 11.79 -13.72
C ILE A 46 -11.58 12.61 -14.14
N ASN A 47 -10.92 13.23 -13.17
CA ASN A 47 -9.67 13.93 -13.41
C ASN A 47 -8.54 12.91 -13.57
N TRP A 48 -8.35 12.42 -14.80
CA TRP A 48 -7.35 11.41 -15.15
C TRP A 48 -5.92 11.76 -14.72
N LYS A 49 -5.58 13.05 -14.65
CA LYS A 49 -4.28 13.50 -14.15
C LYS A 49 -4.10 13.13 -12.68
N ASN A 50 -5.11 13.37 -11.85
CA ASN A 50 -5.09 13.02 -10.43
C ASN A 50 -5.11 11.50 -10.24
N VAL A 51 -5.85 10.76 -11.06
CA VAL A 51 -5.87 9.28 -11.04
C VAL A 51 -4.49 8.69 -11.33
N ILE A 52 -3.81 9.18 -12.36
CA ILE A 52 -2.47 8.72 -12.72
C ILE A 52 -1.48 9.06 -11.62
N LEU A 53 -1.51 10.29 -11.10
CA LEU A 53 -0.63 10.72 -10.01
C LEU A 53 -0.85 9.89 -8.75
N TRP A 54 -2.11 9.64 -8.39
CA TRP A 54 -2.49 8.79 -7.27
C TRP A 54 -2.02 7.35 -7.45
N SER A 55 -2.16 6.80 -8.66
CA SER A 55 -1.70 5.44 -9.00
C SER A 55 -0.18 5.32 -8.88
N ILE A 56 0.57 6.35 -9.29
CA ILE A 56 2.03 6.38 -9.12
C ILE A 56 2.39 6.44 -7.64
N VAL A 57 1.80 7.37 -6.88
CA VAL A 57 2.11 7.53 -5.45
C VAL A 57 1.79 6.26 -4.67
N THR A 58 0.58 5.71 -4.82
CA THR A 58 0.18 4.48 -4.13
C THR A 58 0.98 3.27 -4.60
N GLY A 59 1.20 3.14 -5.92
CA GLY A 59 1.99 2.06 -6.51
C GLY A 59 3.43 2.06 -6.01
N THR A 60 4.08 3.22 -5.96
CA THR A 60 5.44 3.36 -5.42
C THR A 60 5.48 3.06 -3.92
N VAL A 61 4.61 3.66 -3.11
CA VAL A 61 4.60 3.44 -1.65
C VAL A 61 4.36 1.98 -1.31
N ILE A 62 3.38 1.33 -1.95
CA ILE A 62 3.05 -0.07 -1.70
C ILE A 62 4.21 -0.98 -2.15
N SER A 63 4.79 -0.72 -3.32
CA SER A 63 5.90 -1.52 -3.85
C SER A 63 7.15 -1.39 -2.98
N SER A 64 7.51 -0.17 -2.59
CA SER A 64 8.64 0.08 -1.68
C SER A 64 8.43 -0.57 -0.32
N ALA A 65 7.22 -0.47 0.24
CA ALA A 65 6.92 -1.08 1.53
C ALA A 65 6.90 -2.62 1.46
N LYS A 66 6.36 -3.20 0.38
CA LYS A 66 6.40 -4.64 0.15
C LYS A 66 7.85 -5.12 0.05
N LEU A 67 8.68 -4.45 -0.74
CA LEU A 67 10.10 -4.78 -0.89
C LEU A 67 10.84 -4.65 0.45
N ALA A 68 10.58 -3.58 1.21
CA ALA A 68 11.16 -3.38 2.53
C ALA A 68 10.72 -4.49 3.51
N THR A 69 9.44 -4.86 3.50
CA THR A 69 8.87 -5.91 4.35
C THR A 69 9.44 -7.28 4.00
N GLU A 70 9.48 -7.64 2.72
CA GLU A 70 10.08 -8.89 2.25
C GLU A 70 11.57 -8.95 2.60
N ARG A 71 12.31 -7.86 2.39
CA ARG A 71 13.74 -7.79 2.71
C ARG A 71 13.99 -7.87 4.21
N TYR A 72 13.20 -7.17 5.02
CA TYR A 72 13.26 -7.23 6.48
C TYR A 72 12.97 -8.64 6.99
N LEU A 73 11.88 -9.26 6.52
CA LEU A 73 11.49 -10.62 6.90
C LEU A 73 12.51 -11.66 6.46
N THR A 74 13.08 -11.52 5.25
CA THR A 74 14.14 -12.40 4.75
C THR A 74 15.39 -12.32 5.64
N LEU A 75 15.81 -11.11 6.03
CA LEU A 75 16.95 -10.93 6.95
C LEU A 75 16.65 -11.50 8.34
N LYS A 76 15.45 -11.27 8.87
CA LYS A 76 14.99 -11.79 10.18
C LYS A 76 14.82 -13.31 10.23
N LEU A 77 14.52 -13.95 9.09
CA LEU A 77 14.35 -15.40 8.99
C LEU A 77 15.64 -16.15 8.66
N LYS A 78 16.69 -15.44 8.21
CA LYS A 78 18.03 -15.97 7.96
C LYS A 78 18.94 -15.89 9.19
N SER A 79 18.66 -14.97 10.13
CA SER A 79 19.29 -14.88 11.46
C SER A 79 18.62 -15.81 12.46
#